data_AF-A0A7S3STJ6-F1
#
_entry.id   AF-A0A7S3STJ6-F1
#
_cell.length_a   1.000
_cell.length_b   1.000
_cell.length_c   1.000
_cell.angle_alpha   90.00
_cell.angle_beta   90.00
_cell.angle_gamma   90.00
#
_symmetry.space_group_name_H-M   'P 1'
#
loop_
_entity.id
_entity.type
_entity.pdbx_description
1 polymer ?
#
loop_
_entity_poly.entity_id
_entity_poly.type
_entity_poly.pdbx_seq_one_letter_code
_entity_poly.pdbx_strand_id
1 'polypeptide(L)'
;ASRRTLIALPPCLQPPGMATELQGICAELHSDRDNLSAIAEWCAAAYREPGRPRAETVEQTQAYLVDALSTVGQHVGAAGASLLASLDAQRLELESTDATMRLVESRLAYHRAKLGHDAASLALAVRPLTARAGPALSPLPEPPSRHSCGAARSPDGRIDLAALRGVGELGETARVQLSVADGSLASAGSGAATPRVGRPRSAEITRERA
;
A
#
# COMPACT_ATOMS: atom_id res chain seq x y z
N ALA A 1 -42.59 -20.23 -23.52
CA ALA A 1 -42.18 -19.04 -22.74
C ALA A 1 -40.73 -19.24 -22.28
N SER A 2 -39.75 -18.77 -23.05
CA SER A 2 -38.33 -18.91 -22.73
C SER A 2 -37.87 -17.63 -22.03
N ARG A 3 -37.70 -17.69 -20.70
CA ARG A 3 -37.20 -16.57 -19.90
C ARG A 3 -35.70 -16.42 -20.19
N ARG A 4 -35.34 -15.47 -21.05
CA ARG A 4 -33.96 -14.96 -21.13
C ARG A 4 -33.67 -14.24 -19.81
N THR A 5 -32.95 -14.93 -18.94
CA THR A 5 -32.35 -14.33 -17.74
C THR A 5 -31.28 -13.36 -18.22
N LEU A 6 -31.66 -12.09 -18.38
CA LEU A 6 -30.71 -10.99 -18.40
C LEU A 6 -30.01 -11.01 -17.05
N ILE A 7 -28.73 -11.37 -17.05
CA ILE A 7 -27.86 -11.23 -15.89
C ILE A 7 -27.74 -9.72 -15.66
N ALA A 8 -28.62 -9.17 -14.82
CA ALA A 8 -28.49 -7.81 -14.33
C ALA A 8 -27.24 -7.75 -13.46
N LEU A 9 -26.19 -7.11 -13.96
CA LEU A 9 -25.03 -6.77 -13.14
C LEU A 9 -25.47 -5.87 -11.97
N PRO A 10 -24.88 -6.04 -10.78
CA PRO A 10 -25.22 -5.24 -9.61
C PRO A 10 -24.93 -3.75 -9.87
N PRO A 11 -25.77 -2.83 -9.34
CA PRO A 11 -25.74 -1.39 -9.63
C PRO A 11 -24.49 -0.66 -9.10
N CYS A 12 -23.56 -1.37 -8.46
CA CYS A 12 -22.32 -0.81 -7.90
C CYS A 12 -21.15 -0.82 -8.90
N LEU A 13 -21.34 -1.34 -10.11
CA LEU A 13 -20.31 -1.55 -11.14
C LEU A 13 -20.58 -0.78 -12.44
N GLN A 14 -21.42 0.27 -12.38
CA GLN A 14 -21.65 1.14 -13.53
C GLN A 14 -21.01 2.50 -13.27
N PRO A 15 -20.04 2.94 -14.10
CA PRO A 15 -19.61 4.34 -14.07
C PRO A 15 -20.85 5.22 -14.35
N PRO A 16 -21.21 6.15 -13.45
CA PRO A 16 -22.55 6.74 -13.40
C PRO A 16 -22.93 7.63 -14.60
N GLY A 17 -22.01 7.91 -15.53
CA GLY A 17 -22.29 8.68 -16.75
C GLY A 17 -22.49 7.86 -18.02
N MET A 18 -21.85 6.68 -18.14
CA MET A 18 -21.82 5.93 -19.42
C MET A 18 -23.10 5.13 -19.66
N ALA A 19 -23.72 4.62 -18.58
CA ALA A 19 -24.97 3.86 -18.69
C ALA A 19 -26.14 4.75 -19.13
N THR A 20 -26.15 6.02 -18.71
CA THR A 20 -27.16 7.00 -19.11
C THR A 20 -27.00 7.44 -20.56
N GLU A 21 -25.76 7.59 -21.04
CA GLU A 21 -25.48 7.91 -22.45
C GLU A 21 -25.93 6.79 -23.38
N LEU A 22 -25.57 5.54 -23.07
CA LEU A 22 -25.98 4.40 -23.87
C LEU A 22 -27.51 4.25 -23.92
N GLN A 23 -28.18 4.41 -22.77
CA GLN A 23 -29.64 4.37 -22.70
C GLN A 23 -30.29 5.49 -23.52
N GLY A 24 -29.72 6.70 -23.50
CA GLY A 24 -30.15 7.82 -24.34
C GLY A 24 -30.03 7.49 -25.82
N ILE A 25 -28.88 6.99 -26.26
CA ILE A 25 -28.65 6.60 -27.66
C ILE A 25 -29.59 5.47 -28.10
N CYS A 26 -29.85 4.49 -27.22
CA CYS A 26 -30.83 3.44 -27.52
C CYS A 26 -32.28 3.95 -27.61
N ALA A 27 -32.64 4.96 -26.83
CA ALA A 27 -33.95 5.60 -26.91
C ALA A 27 -34.09 6.41 -28.20
N GLU A 28 -33.06 7.17 -28.59
CA GLU A 28 -32.96 7.87 -29.88
C GLU A 28 -33.13 6.90 -31.05
N LEU A 29 -32.41 5.77 -31.04
CA LEU A 29 -32.55 4.70 -32.04
C LEU A 29 -33.97 4.10 -32.12
N HIS A 30 -34.68 4.04 -30.99
CA HIS A 30 -36.08 3.59 -30.98
C HIS A 30 -37.00 4.64 -31.60
N SER A 31 -36.79 5.90 -31.26
CA SER A 31 -37.49 7.03 -31.86
C SER A 31 -37.26 7.10 -33.36
N ASP A 32 -36.03 6.90 -33.82
CA ASP A 32 -35.68 6.85 -35.24
C ASP A 32 -36.42 5.72 -35.95
N ARG A 33 -36.49 4.53 -35.36
CA ARG A 33 -37.25 3.41 -35.94
C ARG A 33 -38.71 3.80 -36.18
N ASP A 34 -39.34 4.42 -35.19
CA ASP A 34 -40.75 4.80 -35.28
C ASP A 34 -40.93 5.94 -36.30
N ASN A 35 -40.02 6.91 -36.33
CA ASN A 35 -40.01 7.99 -37.32
C ASN A 35 -39.82 7.45 -38.75
N LEU A 36 -38.90 6.50 -38.97
CA LEU A 36 -38.67 5.87 -40.27
C LEU A 36 -39.88 5.07 -40.74
N SER A 37 -40.61 4.43 -39.83
CA SER A 37 -41.86 3.77 -40.18
C SER A 37 -42.91 4.77 -40.68
N ALA A 38 -43.03 5.92 -40.02
CA ALA A 38 -43.93 7.00 -40.44
C ALA A 38 -43.51 7.63 -41.78
N ILE A 39 -42.20 7.84 -41.98
CA ILE A 39 -41.66 8.34 -43.26
C ILE A 39 -41.92 7.35 -44.38
N ALA A 40 -41.75 6.05 -44.15
CA ALA A 40 -42.02 5.01 -45.15
C ALA A 40 -43.51 4.97 -45.54
N GLU A 41 -44.41 5.06 -44.56
CA GLU A 41 -45.86 5.16 -44.80
C GLU A 41 -46.21 6.43 -45.58
N TRP A 42 -45.63 7.57 -45.21
CA TRP A 42 -45.83 8.83 -45.93
C TRP A 42 -45.33 8.76 -47.37
N CYS A 43 -44.14 8.20 -47.60
CA CYS A 43 -43.57 8.00 -48.93
C CYS A 43 -44.50 7.14 -49.81
N ALA A 44 -45.06 6.07 -49.24
CA ALA A 44 -46.00 5.20 -49.93
C ALA A 44 -47.33 5.90 -50.27
N ALA A 45 -47.83 6.74 -49.36
CA ALA A 45 -49.03 7.54 -49.57
C ALA A 45 -48.82 8.62 -50.64
N ALA A 46 -47.73 9.39 -50.54
CA ALA A 46 -47.36 10.46 -51.46
C ALA A 46 -47.16 9.97 -52.91
N TYR A 47 -46.67 8.73 -53.08
CA TYR A 47 -46.52 8.13 -54.40
C TYR A 47 -47.87 7.73 -55.05
N ARG A 48 -48.88 7.43 -54.23
CA ARG A 48 -50.23 7.02 -54.68
C ARG A 48 -51.17 8.21 -54.88
N GLU A 49 -50.79 9.39 -54.43
CA GLU A 49 -51.63 10.58 -54.46
C GLU A 49 -51.87 11.07 -55.91
N PRO A 50 -53.13 11.16 -56.36
CA PRO A 50 -53.44 11.57 -57.72
C PRO A 50 -53.13 13.06 -57.92
N GLY A 51 -52.40 13.40 -58.99
CA GLY A 51 -52.05 14.78 -59.34
C GLY A 51 -50.65 15.23 -58.90
N ARG A 52 -49.94 14.43 -58.11
CA ARG A 52 -48.54 14.73 -57.71
C ARG A 52 -47.55 14.25 -58.79
N PRO A 53 -46.54 15.05 -59.16
CA PRO A 53 -45.49 14.59 -60.06
C PRO A 53 -44.69 13.45 -59.40
N ARG A 54 -44.72 12.27 -60.05
CA ARG A 54 -44.04 11.07 -59.55
C ARG A 54 -42.52 11.25 -59.46
N ALA A 55 -41.92 11.98 -60.40
CA ALA A 55 -40.48 12.22 -60.42
C ALA A 55 -40.01 12.99 -59.17
N GLU A 56 -40.68 14.10 -58.84
CA GLU A 56 -40.35 14.91 -57.65
C GLU A 56 -40.59 14.13 -56.35
N THR A 57 -41.63 13.29 -56.32
CA THR A 57 -41.90 12.43 -55.15
C THR A 57 -40.78 11.42 -54.95
N VAL A 58 -40.27 10.80 -56.03
CA VAL A 58 -39.14 9.87 -55.97
C VAL A 58 -37.87 10.57 -55.49
N GLU A 59 -37.56 11.77 -56.00
CA GLU A 59 -36.41 12.54 -55.52
C GLU A 59 -36.52 12.89 -54.02
N GLN A 60 -37.70 13.31 -53.56
CA GLN A 60 -37.96 13.54 -52.13
C GLN A 60 -37.76 12.28 -51.30
N THR A 61 -38.30 11.13 -51.75
CA THR A 61 -38.10 9.86 -51.04
C THR A 61 -36.62 9.45 -50.98
N GLN A 62 -35.86 9.71 -52.04
CA GLN A 62 -34.43 9.43 -52.06
C GLN A 62 -33.67 10.32 -51.07
N ALA A 63 -34.02 11.61 -50.97
CA ALA A 63 -33.43 12.50 -49.98
C ALA A 63 -33.71 12.02 -48.54
N TYR A 64 -34.96 11.64 -48.24
CA TYR A 64 -35.31 11.07 -46.93
C TYR A 64 -34.58 9.77 -46.62
N LEU A 65 -34.37 8.89 -47.61
CA LEU A 65 -33.63 7.65 -47.43
C LEU A 65 -32.14 7.89 -47.11
N VAL A 66 -31.52 8.88 -47.77
CA VAL A 66 -30.12 9.24 -47.50
C VAL A 66 -29.97 9.80 -46.09
N ASP A 67 -30.87 10.70 -45.69
CA ASP A 67 -30.88 11.29 -44.35
C ASP A 67 -31.13 10.23 -43.26
N ALA A 68 -32.12 9.37 -43.46
CA ALA A 68 -32.41 8.21 -42.62
C ALA A 68 -31.19 7.32 -42.39
N LEU A 69 -30.52 6.94 -43.48
CA LEU A 69 -29.36 6.04 -43.43
C LEU A 69 -28.17 6.70 -42.73
N SER A 70 -27.96 8.01 -42.94
CA SER A 70 -26.95 8.79 -42.25
C SER A 70 -27.22 8.84 -40.74
N THR A 71 -28.44 9.20 -40.33
CA THR A 71 -28.83 9.36 -38.93
C THR A 71 -28.75 8.04 -38.16
N VAL A 72 -29.32 6.96 -38.70
CA VAL A 72 -29.21 5.63 -38.08
C VAL A 72 -27.75 5.17 -38.03
N GLY A 73 -26.97 5.42 -39.09
CA GLY A 73 -25.55 5.09 -39.12
C GLY A 73 -24.75 5.80 -38.01
N GLN A 74 -25.05 7.08 -37.78
CA GLN A 74 -24.44 7.87 -36.71
C GLN A 74 -24.82 7.35 -35.32
N HIS A 75 -26.10 7.08 -35.07
CA HIS A 75 -26.56 6.58 -33.77
C HIS A 75 -26.03 5.17 -33.47
N VAL A 76 -25.99 4.28 -34.47
CA VAL A 76 -25.37 2.95 -34.32
C VAL A 76 -23.86 3.06 -34.08
N GLY A 77 -23.17 3.94 -34.81
CA GLY A 77 -21.75 4.20 -34.61
C GLY A 77 -21.44 4.74 -33.22
N ALA A 78 -22.22 5.70 -32.74
CA ALA A 78 -22.11 6.26 -31.39
C ALA A 78 -22.40 5.21 -30.32
N ALA A 79 -23.44 4.38 -30.49
CA ALA A 79 -23.74 3.28 -29.58
C ALA A 79 -22.59 2.27 -29.52
N GLY A 80 -22.03 1.89 -30.66
CA GLY A 80 -20.88 0.98 -30.75
C GLY A 80 -19.64 1.53 -30.05
N ALA A 81 -19.32 2.81 -30.25
CA ALA A 81 -18.21 3.47 -29.58
C ALA A 81 -18.40 3.55 -28.06
N SER A 82 -19.62 3.91 -27.61
CA SER A 82 -19.97 3.97 -26.19
C SER A 82 -19.89 2.58 -25.53
N LEU A 83 -20.36 1.53 -26.21
CA LEU A 83 -20.24 0.14 -25.74
C LEU A 83 -18.79 -0.28 -25.58
N LEU A 84 -17.94 -0.03 -26.58
CA LEU A 84 -16.51 -0.36 -26.50
C LEU A 84 -15.84 0.36 -25.34
N ALA A 85 -16.08 1.66 -25.18
CA ALA A 85 -15.55 2.43 -24.06
C ALA A 85 -16.04 1.90 -22.70
N SER A 86 -17.29 1.44 -22.61
CA SER A 86 -17.83 0.83 -21.39
C SER A 86 -17.16 -0.51 -21.05
N LEU A 87 -16.87 -1.33 -22.07
CA LEU A 87 -16.20 -2.62 -21.89
C LEU A 87 -14.74 -2.42 -21.48
N ASP A 88 -14.05 -1.44 -22.07
CA ASP A 88 -12.67 -1.09 -21.69
C ASP A 88 -12.60 -0.56 -20.25
N ALA A 89 -13.57 0.26 -19.83
CA ALA A 89 -13.67 0.72 -18.45
C ALA A 89 -13.89 -0.46 -17.47
N GLN A 90 -14.84 -1.34 -17.77
CA GLN A 90 -15.11 -2.53 -16.96
C GLN A 90 -13.91 -3.46 -16.87
N ARG A 91 -13.16 -3.63 -17.97
CA ARG A 91 -11.92 -4.41 -17.97
C ARG A 91 -10.90 -3.83 -17.00
N LEU A 92 -10.68 -2.52 -17.04
CA LEU A 92 -9.71 -1.85 -16.16
C LEU A 92 -10.14 -1.91 -14.68
N GLU A 93 -11.43 -1.77 -14.41
CA GLU A 93 -11.99 -2.00 -13.08
C GLU A 93 -11.75 -3.43 -12.59
N LEU A 94 -11.97 -4.44 -13.43
CA LEU A 94 -11.69 -5.84 -13.10
C LEU A 94 -10.21 -6.08 -12.80
N GLU A 95 -9.30 -5.53 -13.61
CA GLU A 95 -7.86 -5.61 -13.39
C GLU A 95 -7.45 -4.98 -12.04
N SER A 96 -8.06 -3.84 -11.69
CA SER A 96 -7.88 -3.20 -10.38
C SER A 96 -8.40 -4.09 -9.24
N THR A 97 -9.60 -4.67 -9.39
CA THR A 97 -10.16 -5.56 -8.37
C THR A 97 -9.30 -6.81 -8.16
N ASP A 98 -8.76 -7.41 -9.22
CA ASP A 98 -7.83 -8.56 -9.12
C ASP A 98 -6.57 -8.18 -8.33
N ALA A 99 -5.99 -7.01 -8.59
CA ALA A 99 -4.84 -6.51 -7.83
C ALA A 99 -5.18 -6.33 -6.34
N THR A 100 -6.34 -5.77 -6.01
CA THR A 100 -6.79 -5.65 -4.61
C THR A 100 -7.01 -7.00 -3.95
N MET A 101 -7.57 -7.97 -4.67
CA MET A 101 -7.78 -9.33 -4.18
C MET A 101 -6.46 -10.00 -3.85
N ARG A 102 -5.44 -9.89 -4.71
CA ARG A 102 -4.09 -10.40 -4.44
C ARG A 102 -3.46 -9.77 -3.19
N LEU A 103 -3.68 -8.48 -2.95
CA LEU A 103 -3.23 -7.81 -1.71
C LEU A 103 -3.95 -8.36 -0.48
N VAL A 104 -5.25 -8.60 -0.57
CA VAL A 104 -6.01 -9.24 0.52
C VAL A 104 -5.51 -10.65 0.77
N GLU A 105 -5.29 -11.45 -0.27
CA GLU A 105 -4.77 -12.82 -0.17
C GLU A 105 -3.40 -12.86 0.50
N SER A 106 -2.46 -12.03 0.05
CA SER A 106 -1.12 -11.94 0.64
C SER A 106 -1.17 -11.51 2.11
N ARG A 107 -2.05 -10.55 2.44
CA ARG A 107 -2.27 -10.12 3.83
C ARG A 107 -2.86 -11.24 4.69
N LEU A 108 -3.84 -11.99 4.17
CA LEU A 108 -4.42 -13.15 4.87
C LEU A 108 -3.40 -14.27 5.07
N ALA A 109 -2.57 -14.55 4.07
CA ALA A 109 -1.48 -15.50 4.18
C ALA A 109 -0.47 -15.08 5.26
N TYR A 110 -0.10 -13.80 5.31
CA TYR A 110 0.74 -13.25 6.36
C TYR A 110 0.10 -13.39 7.75
N HIS A 111 -1.18 -13.05 7.91
CA HIS A 111 -1.87 -13.21 9.20
C HIS A 111 -1.97 -14.67 9.64
N ARG A 112 -2.23 -15.60 8.72
CA ARG A 112 -2.22 -17.04 9.03
C ARG A 112 -0.84 -17.51 9.49
N ALA A 113 0.22 -17.10 8.79
CA ALA A 113 1.59 -17.44 9.17
C ALA A 113 1.97 -16.84 10.54
N LYS A 114 1.59 -15.59 10.79
CA LYS A 114 1.84 -14.92 12.07
C LYS A 114 1.13 -15.61 13.23
N LEU A 115 -0.16 -15.97 13.07
CA LEU A 115 -0.90 -16.72 14.08
C LEU A 115 -0.26 -18.10 14.36
N GLY A 116 0.20 -18.79 13.31
CA GLY A 116 0.95 -20.04 13.47
C GLY A 116 2.26 -19.87 14.23
N HIS A 117 3.01 -18.81 13.93
CA HIS A 117 4.25 -18.48 14.64
C HIS A 117 4.00 -18.06 16.09
N ASP A 118 2.99 -17.22 16.35
CA ASP A 118 2.65 -16.76 17.70
C ASP A 118 2.18 -17.94 18.58
N ALA A 119 1.40 -18.86 18.03
CA ALA A 119 0.99 -20.09 18.72
C ALA A 119 2.20 -21.00 19.03
N ALA A 120 3.11 -21.18 18.07
CA ALA A 120 4.34 -21.96 18.28
C ALA A 120 5.28 -21.28 19.30
N SER A 121 5.39 -19.95 19.26
CA SER A 121 6.18 -19.14 20.19
C SER A 121 5.67 -19.26 21.62
N LEU A 122 4.35 -19.17 21.83
CA LEU A 122 3.74 -19.39 23.14
C LEU A 122 4.01 -20.80 23.68
N ALA A 123 3.90 -21.83 22.82
CA ALA A 123 4.21 -23.20 23.22
C ALA A 123 5.69 -23.37 23.62
N LEU A 124 6.61 -22.66 22.96
CA LEU A 124 8.03 -22.66 23.30
C LEU A 124 8.35 -21.83 24.55
N ALA A 125 7.65 -20.71 24.78
CA ALA A 125 7.82 -19.85 25.95
C ALA A 125 7.38 -20.55 27.25
N VAL A 126 6.37 -21.42 27.17
CA VAL A 126 5.89 -22.23 28.30
C VAL A 126 6.77 -23.47 28.51
N ARG A 127 7.64 -23.83 27.56
CA ARG A 127 8.50 -24.99 27.69
C ARG A 127 9.63 -24.69 28.69
N PRO A 128 9.76 -25.43 29.81
CA PRO A 128 10.89 -25.26 30.71
C PRO A 128 12.17 -25.65 29.96
N LEU A 129 12.98 -24.65 29.63
CA LEU A 129 14.31 -24.89 29.07
C LEU A 129 15.21 -25.35 30.20
N THR A 130 15.49 -26.66 30.24
CA THR A 130 16.53 -27.20 31.12
C THR A 130 17.86 -26.61 30.66
N ALA A 131 18.48 -25.78 31.50
CA ALA A 131 19.81 -25.25 31.25
C ALA A 131 20.75 -26.44 30.94
N ARG A 132 21.40 -26.40 29.77
CA ARG A 132 22.42 -27.39 29.43
C ARG A 132 23.58 -27.17 30.40
N ALA A 133 23.68 -28.02 31.42
CA ALA A 133 24.81 -28.01 32.34
C ALA A 133 26.10 -28.18 31.52
N GLY A 134 26.93 -27.14 31.51
CA GLY A 134 28.31 -27.26 31.03
C GLY A 134 29.10 -28.17 31.97
N PRO A 135 30.26 -28.70 31.54
CA PRO A 135 31.18 -29.36 32.46
C PRO A 135 31.48 -28.40 33.62
N ALA A 136 31.47 -28.93 34.85
CA ALA A 136 31.63 -28.14 36.07
C ALA A 136 32.78 -27.14 35.94
N LEU A 137 32.46 -25.85 35.98
CA LEU A 137 33.49 -24.82 36.06
C LEU A 137 34.20 -25.02 37.40
N SER A 138 35.51 -25.27 37.35
CA SER A 138 36.35 -25.35 38.54
C SER A 138 36.12 -24.10 39.41
N PRO A 139 35.96 -24.24 40.74
CA PRO A 139 35.73 -23.09 41.61
C PRO A 139 36.84 -22.05 41.43
N LEU A 140 36.42 -20.80 41.21
CA LEU A 140 37.30 -19.65 41.09
C LEU A 140 38.16 -19.56 42.36
N PRO A 141 39.50 -19.44 42.28
CA PRO A 141 40.32 -19.33 43.49
C PRO A 141 39.91 -18.08 44.27
N GLU A 142 39.57 -18.25 45.55
CA GLU A 142 39.29 -17.14 46.46
C GLU A 142 40.49 -16.18 46.50
N PRO A 143 40.25 -14.85 46.51
CA PRO A 143 41.33 -13.90 46.69
C PRO A 143 42.02 -14.16 48.05
N PRO A 144 43.36 -14.10 48.15
CA PRO A 144 44.05 -14.37 49.39
C PRO A 144 43.53 -13.42 50.47
N SER A 145 43.00 -14.01 51.54
CA SER A 145 42.56 -13.26 52.72
C SER A 145 43.66 -12.28 53.15
N ARG A 146 43.28 -11.02 53.38
CA ARG A 146 44.18 -9.91 53.76
C ARG A 146 44.82 -10.07 55.16
N HIS A 147 44.92 -11.31 55.65
CA HIS A 147 45.44 -11.66 56.97
C HIS A 147 46.71 -12.52 56.90
N SER A 148 47.21 -12.87 55.71
CA SER A 148 48.53 -13.50 55.58
C SER A 148 49.65 -12.45 55.64
N CYS A 149 49.83 -11.83 56.81
CA CYS A 149 51.08 -11.15 57.16
C CYS A 149 52.15 -12.23 57.43
N GLY A 150 52.59 -12.91 56.38
CA GLY A 150 53.66 -13.92 56.42
C GLY A 150 55.06 -13.32 56.43
N ALA A 151 55.20 -12.01 56.22
CA ALA A 151 56.49 -11.35 56.08
C ALA A 151 57.14 -10.92 57.41
N ALA A 152 56.43 -11.01 58.54
CA ALA A 152 56.92 -10.57 59.86
C ALA A 152 57.03 -11.70 60.89
N ARG A 153 57.03 -12.97 60.45
CA ARG A 153 57.16 -14.13 61.33
C ARG A 153 58.35 -14.97 60.92
N SER A 154 59.21 -15.26 61.89
CA SER A 154 60.31 -16.22 61.74
C SER A 154 59.72 -17.64 61.59
N PRO A 155 60.42 -18.61 60.97
CA PRO A 155 59.92 -20.00 60.80
C PRO A 155 59.46 -20.69 62.10
N ASP A 156 59.87 -20.19 63.28
CA ASP A 156 59.42 -20.67 64.59
C ASP A 156 58.16 -19.94 65.14
N GLY A 157 57.45 -19.17 64.31
CA GLY A 157 56.15 -18.57 64.63
C GLY A 157 56.18 -17.33 65.54
N ARG A 158 57.36 -16.90 65.98
CA ARG A 158 57.57 -15.64 66.73
C ARG A 158 57.67 -14.44 65.80
N ILE A 159 57.30 -13.26 66.31
CA ILE A 159 57.40 -11.99 65.59
C ILE A 159 58.88 -11.69 65.36
N ASP A 160 59.27 -11.51 64.09
CA ASP A 160 60.64 -11.17 63.73
C ASP A 160 60.84 -9.65 63.85
N LEU A 161 61.49 -9.22 64.93
CA LEU A 161 61.80 -7.81 65.18
C LEU A 161 62.96 -7.30 64.31
N ALA A 162 63.69 -8.18 63.61
CA ALA A 162 64.70 -7.77 62.63
C ALA A 162 64.05 -7.30 61.32
N ALA A 163 62.86 -7.82 60.96
CA ALA A 163 62.10 -7.40 59.77
C ALA A 163 61.54 -5.97 59.85
N LEU A 164 61.55 -5.36 61.05
CA LEU A 164 61.14 -3.96 61.27
C LEU A 164 62.33 -3.00 61.34
N ARG A 165 63.57 -3.49 61.33
CA ARG A 165 64.78 -2.67 61.38
C ARG A 165 65.07 -2.11 59.98
N GLY A 166 64.48 -0.95 59.69
CA GLY A 166 64.54 -0.28 58.38
C GLY A 166 63.27 0.48 58.01
N VAL A 167 62.18 0.30 58.77
CA VAL A 167 60.96 1.10 58.63
C VAL A 167 61.12 2.36 59.49
N GLY A 168 61.55 3.47 58.88
CA GLY A 168 61.66 4.77 59.56
C GLY A 168 62.99 5.52 59.39
N GLU A 169 63.99 4.95 58.71
CA GLU A 169 65.15 5.74 58.29
C GLU A 169 64.82 6.49 56.99
N LEU A 170 64.73 7.82 57.09
CA LEU A 170 64.67 8.69 55.92
C LEU A 170 65.98 8.60 55.15
N GLY A 171 66.05 7.70 54.19
CA GLY A 171 67.01 7.78 53.10
C GLY A 171 66.73 9.04 52.29
N GLU A 172 67.62 10.03 52.41
CA GLU A 172 67.73 11.16 51.49
C GLU A 172 67.81 10.61 50.05
N THR A 173 66.70 10.62 49.32
CA THR A 173 66.57 10.71 47.84
C THR A 173 65.22 10.15 47.36
N ALA A 174 64.12 10.77 47.75
CA ALA A 174 62.87 10.61 47.01
C ALA A 174 62.05 11.91 47.08
N ARG A 175 62.47 12.90 46.28
CA ARG A 175 61.66 14.08 46.01
C ARG A 175 60.38 13.64 45.30
N VAL A 176 59.27 13.74 46.02
CA VAL A 176 57.92 13.64 45.50
C VAL A 176 57.61 14.91 44.69
N GLN A 177 57.32 14.76 43.40
CA GLN A 177 56.58 15.78 42.64
C GLN A 177 55.10 15.38 42.65
N LEU A 178 54.31 16.09 43.45
CA LEU A 178 52.86 16.20 43.26
C LEU A 178 52.63 17.17 42.10
N SER A 179 51.84 16.77 41.10
CA SER A 179 51.13 17.71 40.24
C SER A 179 49.64 17.35 40.20
N VAL A 180 48.85 18.38 40.46
CA VAL A 180 47.39 18.45 40.47
C VAL A 180 46.96 19.18 39.21
N ALA A 181 45.90 18.70 38.54
CA ALA A 181 44.96 19.45 37.68
C ALA A 181 44.09 18.44 36.93
N ASP A 182 42.85 18.66 36.51
CA ASP A 182 41.69 19.46 36.93
C ASP A 182 40.64 19.22 35.83
N GLY A 183 39.35 19.18 36.20
CA GLY A 183 38.21 19.42 35.29
C GLY A 183 37.81 18.27 34.32
N SER A 184 36.54 18.04 33.98
CA SER A 184 35.29 18.75 34.27
C SER A 184 34.10 17.88 33.85
N LEU A 185 33.04 17.90 34.65
CA LEU A 185 31.71 17.33 34.40
C LEU A 185 30.80 18.42 33.80
N ALA A 186 30.10 18.12 32.71
CA ALA A 186 28.83 18.75 32.26
C ALA A 186 28.39 18.04 30.96
N SER A 187 27.13 17.86 30.58
CA SER A 187 25.81 18.00 31.21
C SER A 187 24.79 17.45 30.20
N ALA A 188 23.64 16.98 30.68
CA ALA A 188 22.51 16.49 29.90
C ALA A 188 21.74 17.59 29.12
N GLY A 189 21.01 17.17 28.08
CA GLY A 189 19.96 17.92 27.36
C GLY A 189 19.68 17.28 26.00
N SER A 190 18.65 16.43 25.86
CA SER A 190 17.25 16.76 25.54
C SER A 190 17.07 17.54 24.24
N GLY A 191 16.40 16.93 23.24
CA GLY A 191 16.03 17.63 22.00
C GLY A 191 15.65 16.69 20.87
N ALA A 192 14.37 16.35 20.79
CA ALA A 192 13.75 15.67 19.66
C ALA A 192 13.78 16.54 18.38
N ALA A 193 14.09 15.94 17.22
CA ALA A 193 13.70 16.48 15.92
C ALA A 193 13.88 15.45 14.80
N THR A 194 12.80 14.78 14.41
CA THR A 194 12.58 14.29 13.04
C THR A 194 12.11 15.46 12.16
N PRO A 195 12.51 15.52 10.88
CA PRO A 195 11.59 16.01 9.86
C PRO A 195 11.35 15.00 8.73
N ARG A 196 10.08 15.04 8.31
CA ARG A 196 9.37 14.23 7.33
C ARG A 196 9.85 14.50 5.90
N VAL A 197 9.96 13.42 5.15
CA VAL A 197 10.17 13.38 3.70
C VAL A 197 8.85 13.71 2.97
N GLY A 198 8.95 14.66 2.03
CA GLY A 198 8.33 14.64 0.69
C GLY A 198 6.81 14.50 0.55
N ARG A 199 6.11 15.60 0.26
CA ARG A 199 4.86 15.63 -0.53
C ARG A 199 5.15 16.25 -1.91
N PRO A 200 4.87 15.57 -3.03
CA PRO A 200 4.74 16.25 -4.32
C PRO A 200 3.32 16.80 -4.52
N ARG A 201 3.29 17.90 -5.29
CA ARG A 201 2.21 18.85 -5.56
C ARG A 201 1.06 18.24 -6.38
N SER A 202 -0.17 18.62 -6.03
CA SER A 202 -1.32 18.59 -6.94
C SER A 202 -1.44 19.92 -7.70
N ALA A 203 -2.03 19.82 -8.88
CA ALA A 203 -2.13 20.76 -9.98
C ALA A 203 -2.80 22.11 -9.68
N GLU A 204 -2.45 23.12 -10.49
CA GLU A 204 -3.39 24.15 -10.92
C GLU A 204 -3.00 24.61 -12.34
N ILE A 205 -3.79 24.20 -13.32
CA ILE A 205 -3.77 24.66 -14.71
C ILE A 205 -4.89 25.68 -14.82
N THR A 206 -4.53 26.96 -14.94
CA THR A 206 -5.46 28.03 -15.31
C THR A 206 -5.31 28.34 -16.80
N ARG A 207 -6.45 28.28 -17.48
CA ARG A 207 -6.70 28.77 -18.83
C ARG A 207 -6.42 30.27 -18.92
N GLU A 208 -5.84 30.70 -20.03
CA GLU A 208 -6.18 32.01 -20.60
C GLU A 208 -6.16 31.95 -22.13
N ARG A 209 -7.22 32.52 -22.72
CA ARG A 209 -7.50 32.67 -24.15
C ARG A 209 -6.69 33.83 -24.72
N ALA A 210 -6.12 33.64 -25.91
CA ALA A 210 -6.18 34.57 -27.05
C ALA A 210 -5.84 33.78 -28.32
#